data_AF-A0A162C1X3-F1
#
_entry.id   AF-A0A162C1X3-F1
#
_cell.length_a   1.000
_cell.length_b   1.000
_cell.length_c   1.000
_cell.angle_alpha   90.00
_cell.angle_beta   90.00
_cell.angle_gamma   90.00
#
_symmetry.space_group_name_H-M   'P 1'
#
loop_
_entity.id
_entity.type
_entity.pdbx_description
1 polymer ?
#
loop_
_entity_poly.entity_id
_entity_poly.type
_entity_poly.pdbx_seq_one_letter_code
_entity_poly.pdbx_strand_id
1 'polypeptide(L)'
;MLRDSDSEPEIENVQPGCSTQTETVPMNTAQPTFERIKNINPQLNKWKIKGRASRISRLFPIKENKRMFFFGLQDDSGTIKVKTFGEDAEKFYQVVQEGELYTLQFAKVVPTANPTRKVKASNM
;
A
#
# COMPACT_ATOMS: atom_id res chain seq x y z
N MET A 1 7.27 -53.75 -41.99
CA MET A 1 8.24 -52.68 -42.32
C MET A 1 7.50 -51.72 -43.24
N LEU A 2 7.44 -50.40 -43.09
CA LEU A 2 8.07 -49.43 -42.22
C LEU A 2 7.33 -48.09 -42.47
N ARG A 3 7.08 -47.34 -41.39
CA ARG A 3 6.88 -45.88 -41.27
C ARG A 3 5.56 -45.28 -41.79
N ASP A 4 4.65 -45.10 -40.84
CA ASP A 4 3.80 -43.92 -40.77
C ASP A 4 4.70 -42.67 -40.80
N SER A 5 4.59 -41.86 -41.86
CA SER A 5 5.13 -40.50 -41.93
C SER A 5 3.97 -39.55 -41.73
N ASP A 6 3.72 -39.22 -40.46
CA ASP A 6 2.88 -38.10 -40.06
C ASP A 6 3.61 -36.81 -40.46
N SER A 7 3.13 -36.15 -41.51
CA SER A 7 3.58 -34.81 -41.91
C SER A 7 2.61 -33.79 -41.33
N GLU A 8 2.96 -33.21 -40.18
CA GLU A 8 2.28 -32.03 -39.65
C GLU A 8 2.43 -30.85 -40.64
N PRO A 9 1.35 -30.14 -41.00
CA PRO A 9 1.48 -28.86 -41.69
C PRO A 9 1.85 -27.76 -40.69
N GLU A 10 2.97 -27.08 -40.96
CA GLU A 10 3.37 -25.84 -40.30
C GLU A 10 2.26 -24.79 -40.44
N ILE A 11 1.79 -24.25 -39.31
CA ILE A 11 0.92 -23.07 -39.31
C ILE A 11 1.80 -21.85 -39.58
N GLU A 12 1.70 -21.36 -40.81
CA GLU A 12 2.29 -20.13 -41.31
C GLU A 12 1.83 -18.93 -40.46
N ASN A 13 2.81 -18.18 -39.97
CA ASN A 13 2.66 -16.98 -39.16
C ASN A 13 1.98 -15.86 -39.98
N VAL A 14 0.64 -15.80 -39.94
CA VAL A 14 -0.12 -14.70 -40.52
C VAL A 14 -0.09 -13.51 -39.55
N GLN A 15 0.78 -12.54 -39.83
CA GLN A 15 0.52 -11.15 -39.45
C GLN A 15 -0.51 -10.57 -40.42
N PRO A 16 -1.64 -10.02 -39.94
CA PRO A 16 -2.31 -8.95 -40.66
C PRO A 16 -1.99 -7.63 -39.97
N GLY A 17 -1.12 -6.85 -40.60
CA GLY A 17 -1.12 -5.41 -40.38
C GLY A 17 -2.47 -4.86 -40.84
N CYS A 18 -3.23 -4.27 -39.91
CA CYS A 18 -4.34 -3.39 -40.23
C CYS A 18 -4.08 -2.06 -39.56
N SER A 19 -3.58 -1.10 -40.34
CA SER A 19 -3.59 0.31 -39.97
C SER A 19 -5.02 0.81 -40.07
N THR A 20 -5.74 0.79 -38.96
CA THR A 20 -6.93 1.62 -38.77
C THR A 20 -6.62 2.59 -37.66
N GLN A 21 -6.48 3.87 -38.04
CA GLN A 21 -6.49 4.99 -37.12
C GLN A 21 -7.73 4.84 -36.24
N THR A 22 -7.53 4.50 -34.97
CA THR A 22 -8.55 4.61 -33.94
C THR A 22 -8.04 5.65 -32.95
N GLU A 23 -8.75 6.76 -32.97
CA GLU A 23 -8.65 7.95 -32.15
C GLU A 23 -7.93 7.70 -30.81
N THR A 24 -6.81 8.39 -30.63
CA THR A 24 -6.28 8.70 -29.30
C THR A 24 -7.29 9.59 -28.60
N VAL A 25 -8.31 8.97 -28.00
CA VAL A 25 -9.06 9.61 -26.92
C VAL A 25 -8.05 9.70 -25.77
N PRO A 26 -7.65 10.88 -25.28
CA PRO A 26 -7.04 10.94 -23.97
C PRO A 26 -8.17 10.56 -23.01
N MET A 27 -8.32 9.26 -22.74
CA MET A 27 -9.01 8.84 -21.54
C MET A 27 -8.21 9.45 -20.41
N ASN A 28 -8.63 10.63 -19.97
CA ASN A 28 -8.23 11.21 -18.71
C ASN A 28 -8.85 10.34 -17.62
N THR A 29 -8.41 9.09 -17.54
CA THR A 29 -8.57 8.24 -16.39
C THR A 29 -7.72 8.93 -15.35
N ALA A 30 -8.33 9.89 -14.63
CA ALA A 30 -7.71 10.59 -13.53
C ALA A 30 -7.37 9.54 -12.47
N GLN A 31 -6.22 8.88 -12.66
CA GLN A 31 -5.66 7.92 -11.74
C GLN A 31 -5.53 8.66 -10.41
N PRO A 32 -6.04 8.09 -9.30
CA PRO A 32 -5.97 8.77 -8.03
C PRO A 32 -4.49 9.06 -7.71
N THR A 33 -4.14 10.34 -7.61
CA THR A 33 -2.78 10.76 -7.29
C THR A 33 -2.48 10.35 -5.85
N PHE A 34 -1.54 9.41 -5.69
CA PHE A 34 -1.04 8.98 -4.39
C PHE A 34 0.19 9.80 -4.01
N GLU A 35 0.16 10.37 -2.82
CA GLU A 35 1.31 11.04 -2.22
C GLU A 35 2.28 10.00 -1.66
N ARG A 36 3.58 10.31 -1.68
CA ARG A 36 4.60 9.45 -1.04
C ARG A 36 4.55 9.62 0.47
N ILE A 37 4.75 8.53 1.22
CA ILE A 37 4.77 8.57 2.69
C ILE A 37 5.75 9.62 3.22
N LYS A 38 6.94 9.74 2.61
CA LYS A 38 7.95 10.72 3.00
C LYS A 38 7.50 12.18 2.85
N ASN A 39 6.55 12.47 1.95
CA ASN A 39 6.07 13.83 1.68
C ASN A 39 4.87 14.22 2.57
N ILE A 40 4.29 13.25 3.29
CA ILE A 40 3.17 13.50 4.19
C ILE A 40 3.61 14.42 5.33
N ASN A 41 2.87 15.52 5.49
CA ASN A 41 3.10 16.50 6.52
C ASN A 41 1.77 16.95 7.16
N PRO A 42 1.78 17.49 8.39
CA PRO A 42 0.56 17.91 9.10
C PRO A 42 -0.24 19.03 8.42
N GLN A 43 0.39 19.82 7.55
CA GLN A 43 -0.25 20.95 6.86
C GLN A 43 -0.97 20.51 5.57
N LEU A 44 -0.75 19.26 5.14
CA LEU A 44 -1.38 18.72 3.96
C LEU A 44 -2.82 18.33 4.28
N ASN A 45 -3.78 19.18 3.87
CA ASN A 45 -5.20 19.01 4.19
C ASN A 45 -5.84 17.78 3.52
N LYS A 46 -5.43 17.46 2.29
CA LYS A 46 -5.95 16.32 1.52
C LYS A 46 -4.78 15.49 1.05
N TRP A 47 -4.73 14.25 1.50
CA TRP A 47 -3.71 13.30 1.09
C TRP A 47 -4.30 11.91 0.97
N LYS A 48 -3.66 11.12 0.12
CA LYS A 48 -3.98 9.73 -0.11
C LYS A 48 -2.66 8.99 -0.31
N ILE A 49 -2.43 7.94 0.47
CA ILE A 49 -1.22 7.12 0.36
C ILE A 49 -1.61 5.67 0.12
N LYS A 50 -0.69 4.92 -0.48
CA LYS A 50 -0.84 3.48 -0.70
C LYS A 50 0.39 2.79 -0.15
N GLY A 51 0.20 1.68 0.57
CA GLY A 51 1.31 0.94 1.13
C GLY A 51 0.90 -0.39 1.73
N ARG A 52 1.89 -1.22 2.04
CA ARG A 52 1.68 -2.53 2.67
C ARG A 52 1.62 -2.38 4.18
N ALA A 53 0.64 -3.03 4.80
CA ALA A 53 0.59 -3.10 6.25
C ALA A 53 1.70 -4.00 6.78
N SER A 54 2.33 -3.58 7.88
CA SER A 54 3.44 -4.25 8.55
C SER A 54 3.35 -4.01 10.05
N ARG A 55 3.97 -4.86 10.87
CA ARG A 55 4.12 -4.62 12.32
C ARG A 55 2.79 -4.28 13.01
N ILE A 56 1.74 -5.03 12.70
CA ILE A 56 0.42 -4.85 13.28
C ILE A 56 0.48 -5.24 14.76
N SER A 57 0.04 -4.36 15.64
CA SER A 57 -0.07 -4.65 17.06
C SER A 57 -1.34 -5.43 17.36
N ARG A 58 -1.35 -6.17 18.47
CA ARG A 58 -2.60 -6.66 19.05
C ARG A 58 -3.54 -5.48 19.37
N LEU A 59 -4.85 -5.75 19.37
CA LEU A 59 -5.85 -4.83 19.88
C LEU A 59 -5.76 -4.79 21.41
N PHE A 60 -5.48 -3.63 21.99
CA PHE A 60 -5.38 -3.47 23.44
C PHE A 60 -6.34 -2.39 23.96
N PRO A 61 -6.86 -2.55 25.19
CA PRO A 61 -7.67 -1.52 25.82
C PRO A 61 -6.81 -0.32 26.21
N ILE A 62 -7.39 0.87 26.09
CA ILE A 62 -6.85 2.14 26.58
C ILE A 62 -7.82 2.74 27.61
N LYS A 63 -7.50 3.94 28.10
CA LYS A 63 -8.36 4.67 29.05
C LYS A 63 -9.77 4.89 28.47
N GLU A 64 -10.75 5.07 29.35
CA GLU A 64 -12.14 5.38 28.98
C GLU A 64 -12.86 4.28 28.18
N ASN A 65 -12.57 2.99 28.46
CA ASN A 65 -13.18 1.84 27.77
C ASN A 65 -12.99 1.81 26.24
N LYS A 66 -12.04 2.58 25.71
CA LYS A 66 -11.70 2.58 24.28
C LYS A 66 -10.67 1.50 24.00
N ARG A 67 -10.64 1.02 22.75
CA ARG A 67 -9.57 0.14 22.25
C ARG A 67 -8.64 0.88 21.31
N MET A 68 -7.45 0.35 21.13
CA MET A 68 -6.45 0.90 20.23
C MET A 68 -5.64 -0.24 19.61
N PHE A 69 -5.26 -0.09 18.35
CA PHE A 69 -4.15 -0.83 17.78
C PHE A 69 -3.32 0.12 16.90
N PHE A 70 -2.14 -0.35 16.49
CA PHE A 70 -1.32 0.37 15.53
C PHE A 70 -0.74 -0.59 14.51
N PHE A 71 -0.36 -0.07 13.37
CA PHE A 71 0.40 -0.79 12.36
C PHE A 71 1.32 0.17 11.62
N GLY A 72 2.35 -0.35 10.98
CA GLY A 72 3.16 0.38 10.02
C GLY A 72 2.55 0.26 8.63
N LEU A 73 2.45 1.36 7.89
CA LEU A 73 2.21 1.33 6.45
C LEU A 73 3.53 1.64 5.73
N GLN A 74 3.92 0.78 4.79
CA GLN A 74 5.20 0.90 4.07
C GLN A 74 4.98 1.08 2.57
N ASP A 75 5.68 2.07 2.00
CA ASP A 75 5.82 2.28 0.56
C ASP A 75 7.31 2.33 0.19
N ASP A 76 7.61 2.68 -1.06
CA ASP A 76 9.00 2.77 -1.55
C ASP A 76 9.78 3.95 -0.93
N SER A 77 9.07 4.94 -0.36
CA SER A 77 9.64 6.16 0.20
C SER A 77 9.92 6.06 1.70
N GLY A 78 9.23 5.16 2.42
CA GLY A 78 9.43 4.96 3.85
C GLY A 78 8.30 4.21 4.54
N THR A 79 8.22 4.39 5.85
CA THR A 79 7.21 3.75 6.71
C THR A 79 6.58 4.77 7.64
N ILE A 80 5.26 4.76 7.74
CA ILE A 80 4.50 5.58 8.69
C ILE A 80 3.77 4.70 9.70
N LYS A 81 3.78 5.11 10.97
CA LYS A 81 3.02 4.44 12.02
C LYS A 81 1.60 4.99 12.07
N VAL A 82 0.62 4.14 11.82
CA VAL A 82 -0.80 4.44 11.89
C VAL A 82 -1.33 3.98 13.25
N LYS A 83 -2.11 4.84 13.91
CA LYS A 83 -2.74 4.57 15.21
C LYS A 83 -4.25 4.76 15.05
N THR A 84 -5.02 3.74 15.44
CA THR A 84 -6.49 3.75 15.40
C THR A 84 -7.02 3.69 16.83
N PHE A 85 -8.16 4.32 17.10
CA PHE A 85 -8.71 4.45 18.45
C PHE A 85 -10.23 4.22 18.45
N GLY A 86 -10.77 3.73 19.56
CA GLY A 86 -12.21 3.58 19.75
C GLY A 86 -12.83 2.58 18.79
N GLU A 87 -13.99 2.92 18.23
CA GLU A 87 -14.76 2.07 17.30
C GLU A 87 -14.00 1.79 16.00
N ASP A 88 -13.23 2.76 15.50
CA ASP A 88 -12.38 2.58 14.32
C ASP A 88 -11.31 1.51 14.57
N ALA A 89 -10.79 1.41 15.80
CA ALA A 89 -9.84 0.36 16.13
C ALA A 89 -10.48 -1.03 16.00
N GLU A 90 -11.72 -1.22 16.47
CA GLU A 90 -12.40 -2.52 16.37
C GLU A 90 -12.76 -2.87 14.92
N LYS A 91 -13.22 -1.88 14.15
CA LYS A 91 -13.56 -2.04 12.74
C LYS A 91 -12.33 -2.35 11.88
N PHE A 92 -11.28 -1.55 11.99
CA PHE A 92 -10.11 -1.72 11.13
C PHE A 92 -9.26 -2.94 11.51
N TYR A 93 -9.33 -3.40 12.77
CA TYR A 93 -8.61 -4.60 13.19
C TYR A 93 -9.09 -5.87 12.48
N GLN A 94 -10.34 -5.90 12.01
CA GLN A 94 -10.89 -7.04 11.26
C GLN A 94 -10.46 -7.08 9.80
N VAL A 95 -10.02 -5.95 9.23
CA VAL A 95 -9.72 -5.83 7.80
C VAL A 95 -8.23 -5.72 7.49
N VAL A 96 -7.42 -5.21 8.44
CA VAL A 96 -5.98 -5.00 8.24
C VAL A 96 -5.22 -6.29 8.50
N GLN A 97 -4.55 -6.79 7.46
CA GLN A 97 -3.72 -7.99 7.48
C GLN A 97 -2.29 -7.63 7.09
N GLU A 98 -1.31 -8.32 7.68
CA GLU A 98 0.10 -8.03 7.41
C GLU A 98 0.47 -8.46 5.99
N GLY A 99 1.23 -7.62 5.28
CA GLY A 99 1.64 -7.84 3.89
C GLY A 99 0.66 -7.29 2.84
N GLU A 100 -0.60 -7.09 3.21
CA GLU A 100 -1.65 -6.61 2.30
C GLU A 100 -1.53 -5.12 1.98
N LEU A 101 -1.95 -4.77 0.76
CA LEU A 101 -1.81 -3.43 0.20
C LEU A 101 -3.06 -2.60 0.44
N TYR A 102 -2.93 -1.54 1.24
CA TYR A 102 -4.03 -0.66 1.60
C TYR A 102 -3.86 0.76 1.08
N THR A 103 -4.99 1.44 0.92
CA THR A 103 -5.06 2.88 0.66
C THR A 103 -5.54 3.58 1.91
N LEU A 104 -4.80 4.58 2.38
CA LEU A 104 -5.20 5.43 3.51
C LEU A 104 -5.46 6.86 3.04
N GLN A 105 -6.53 7.44 3.55
CA GLN A 105 -6.96 8.81 3.30
C GLN A 105 -7.79 9.31 4.50
N PHE A 106 -7.95 10.64 4.60
CA PHE A 106 -8.78 11.29 5.64
C PHE A 106 -8.35 11.01 7.09
N ALA A 107 -7.04 10.96 7.35
CA ALA A 107 -6.52 10.83 8.72
C ALA A 107 -5.69 12.04 9.16
N LYS A 108 -5.55 12.20 10.48
CA LYS A 108 -4.73 13.25 11.08
C LYS A 108 -3.26 12.82 11.15
N VAL A 109 -2.38 13.65 10.61
CA VAL A 109 -0.92 13.46 10.68
C VAL A 109 -0.38 14.24 11.89
N VAL A 110 0.36 13.57 12.75
CA VAL A 110 0.97 14.17 13.95
C VAL A 110 2.48 13.89 13.94
N PRO A 111 3.33 14.92 14.09
CA PRO A 111 4.76 14.72 14.29
C PRO A 111 5.00 13.86 15.53
N THR A 112 5.63 12.70 15.35
CA THR A 112 6.07 11.89 16.48
C THR A 112 7.54 12.18 16.72
N ALA A 113 7.86 12.81 17.84
CA ALA A 113 9.24 12.82 18.31
C ALA A 113 9.64 11.37 18.57
N ASN A 114 10.64 10.85 17.86
CA ASN A 114 11.30 9.64 18.30
C ASN A 114 11.91 9.97 19.67
N PRO A 115 11.50 9.31 20.77
CA PRO A 115 12.24 9.43 22.00
C PRO A 115 13.59 8.78 21.72
N THR A 116 14.59 9.58 21.37
CA THR A 116 15.98 9.15 21.34
C THR A 116 16.23 8.54 22.72
N ARG A 117 16.34 7.21 22.76
CA ARG A 117 16.78 6.49 23.94
C ARG A 117 18.16 7.06 24.24
N LYS A 118 18.26 7.98 25.22
CA LYS A 118 19.55 8.46 25.70
C LYS A 118 20.28 7.22 26.19
N VAL A 119 21.21 6.71 25.39
CA VAL A 119 22.08 5.62 25.82
C VAL A 119 22.93 6.25 26.92
N LYS A 120 22.65 5.93 28.18
CA LYS A 120 23.60 6.24 29.25
C LYS A 120 24.86 5.46 28.88
N ALA A 121 25.93 6.17 28.51
CA ALA A 121 27.25 5.58 28.51
C ALA A 121 27.51 5.08 29.93
N SER A 122 27.55 3.77 30.11
CA SER A 122 28.10 3.17 31.32
C SER A 122 29.60 3.47 31.28
N ASN A 123 30.06 4.43 32.08
CA ASN A 123 31.48 4.58 32.35
C ASN A 123 31.97 3.34 33.11
N MET A 124 33.15 2.86 32.68
CA MET A 124 33.97 1.86 33.37
C MET A 124 34.35 2.30 34.79
#